data_AF-A0A936QTL4-F1
#
_entry.id   AF-A0A936QTL4-F1
#
_cell.length_a   1.000
_cell.length_b   1.000
_cell.length_c   1.000
_cell.angle_alpha   90.00
_cell.angle_beta   90.00
_cell.angle_gamma   90.00
#
_symmetry.space_group_name_H-M   'P 1'
#
loop_
_entity.id
_entity.type
_entity.pdbx_description
1 polymer ?
#
loop_
_entity_poly.entity_id
_entity_poly.type
_entity_poly.pdbx_seq_one_letter_code
_entity_poly.pdbx_strand_id
1 'polypeptide(L)' 'MEVPKEKQAFIEELLRAFPFIKTRKLSAEKAERMRDLIDAVVEIKEIEAGKQKPRSMKALLREL' A
#
# COMPACT_ATOMS: atom_id res chain seq x y z
N MET A 1 8.13 2.60 -6.67
CA MET A 1 8.94 3.84 -6.67
C MET A 1 9.74 3.85 -5.38
N GLU A 2 11.05 3.61 -5.44
CA GLU A 2 11.91 3.66 -4.26
C GLU A 2 12.41 5.09 -4.05
N VAL A 3 12.30 5.60 -2.83
CA VAL A 3 12.79 6.92 -2.45
C VAL A 3 14.20 6.75 -1.90
N PRO A 4 15.22 7.41 -2.49
CA PRO A 4 16.59 7.42 -1.96
C PRO A 4 16.59 7.81 -0.48
N LYS A 5 17.36 7.10 0.36
CA LYS A 5 17.33 7.28 1.83
C LYS A 5 17.59 8.72 2.25
N GLU A 6 18.44 9.41 1.51
CA GLU A 6 18.85 10.80 1.74
C GLU A 6 17.67 11.77 1.55
N LYS A 7 16.68 11.40 0.73
CA LYS A 7 15.48 12.22 0.45
C LYS A 7 14.29 11.87 1.34
N GLN A 8 14.34 10.78 2.10
CA GLN A 8 13.22 10.33 2.93
C GLN A 8 12.88 11.34 4.03
N ALA A 9 13.90 11.90 4.68
CA ALA A 9 13.71 12.89 5.75
C ALA A 9 13.02 14.16 5.25
N PHE A 10 13.45 14.67 4.10
CA PHE A 10 12.85 15.84 3.46
C PHE A 10 11.39 15.59 3.04
N ILE A 11 11.11 14.42 2.46
CA ILE A 11 9.74 14.06 2.06
C ILE A 11 8.83 13.90 3.29
N GLU A 12 9.33 13.32 4.38
CA GLU A 12 8.57 13.23 5.62
C GLU A 12 8.21 14.62 6.17
N GLU A 13 9.17 15.55 6.19
CA GLU A 13 8.95 16.92 6.64
C GLU A 13 7.93 17.65 5.76
N LEU A 14 8.05 17.52 4.43
CA LEU A 14 7.09 18.07 3.48
C LEU A 14 5.68 17.50 3.70
N LEU A 15 5.57 16.19 3.89
CA LEU A 15 4.26 15.54 4.11
C LEU A 15 3.63 15.97 5.44
N ARG A 16 4.43 16.20 6.48
CA ARG A 16 3.97 16.74 7.76
C ARG A 16 3.50 18.20 7.68
N ALA A 17 4.00 18.97 6.72
CA ALA A 17 3.56 20.34 6.50
C ALA A 17 2.10 20.43 6.01
N PHE A 18 1.55 19.35 5.45
CA PHE A 18 0.14 19.30 5.07
C PHE A 18 -0.76 18.88 6.26
N PRO A 19 -1.65 19.76 6.75
CA PRO A 19 -2.41 19.51 7.99
C PRO A 19 -3.43 18.35 7.87
N PHE A 20 -3.75 17.93 6.64
CA PHE A 20 -4.68 16.84 6.36
C PHE A 20 -3.97 15.49 6.09
N ILE A 21 -2.64 15.45 6.05
CA ILE A 21 -1.88 14.22 5.79
C ILE A 21 -1.32 13.68 7.12
N LYS A 22 -1.73 12.46 7.48
CA LYS A 22 -1.19 11.76 8.66
C LYS A 22 -0.01 10.89 8.24
N THR A 23 1.20 11.31 8.59
CA THR A 23 2.42 10.51 8.33
C THR A 23 2.75 9.60 9.52
N ARG A 24 3.11 8.35 9.26
CA ARG A 24 3.70 7.43 10.25
C ARG A 24 4.85 6.65 9.62
N LYS A 25 5.96 6.51 10.35
CA LYS A 25 7.03 5.59 9.95
C LYS A 25 6.55 4.16 10.11
N LEU A 26 6.75 3.36 9.07
CA LEU A 26 6.51 1.92 9.09
C LEU A 26 7.87 1.22 9.02
N SER A 27 8.01 0.09 9.71
CA SER A 27 9.13 -0.82 9.45
C SER A 27 9.02 -1.37 8.03
N ALA A 28 10.14 -1.82 7.46
CA ALA A 28 10.17 -2.38 6.10
C ALA A 28 9.15 -3.53 5.94
N GLU A 29 9.15 -4.47 6.90
CA GLU A 29 8.19 -5.59 6.94
C GLU A 29 6.73 -5.11 6.99
N LYS A 30 6.42 -4.08 7.79
CA LYS A 30 5.05 -3.56 7.87
C LYS A 30 4.64 -2.80 6.61
N ALA A 31 5.59 -2.14 5.95
CA ALA A 31 5.35 -1.43 4.69
C ALA A 31 5.15 -2.38 3.51
N GLU A 32 5.78 -3.56 3.53
CA GLU A 32 5.55 -4.65 2.57
C GLU A 32 4.14 -5.22 2.75
N ARG A 33 3.79 -5.72 3.94
CA ARG A 33 2.44 -6.24 4.22
C ARG A 33 1.32 -5.23 3.89
N MET A 34 1.55 -3.93 4.12
CA MET A 34 0.58 -2.89 3.78
C MET A 34 0.41 -2.74 2.26
N ARG A 35 1.49 -2.87 1.49
CA ARG A 35 1.41 -2.86 0.02
C ARG A 35 0.63 -4.06 -0.47
N ASP A 36 0.92 -5.25 0.05
CA ASP A 36 0.23 -6.47 -0.37
C ASP A 36 -1.27 -6.39 -0.07
N LEU A 37 -1.66 -5.83 1.08
CA LEU A 37 -3.06 -5.57 1.41
C LEU A 37 -3.72 -4.56 0.47
N ILE A 38 -3.02 -3.50 0.07
CA ILE A 38 -3.56 -2.51 -0.88
C ILE A 38 -3.77 -3.16 -2.25
N ASP A 39 -2.80 -3.95 -2.71
CA ASP A 39 -2.86 -4.64 -4.00
C ASP A 39 -4.02 -5.66 -4.02
N ALA A 40 -4.20 -6.41 -2.92
CA ALA A 40 -5.34 -7.29 -2.72
C ALA A 40 -6.70 -6.56 -2.81
N VAL A 41 -6.81 -5.38 -2.19
CA VAL A 41 -8.03 -4.55 -2.27
C VAL A 41 -8.26 -4.01 -3.68
N VAL A 42 -7.20 -3.65 -4.40
CA VAL A 42 -7.29 -3.22 -5.80
C VAL A 42 -7.80 -4.37 -6.67
N GLU A 43 -7.26 -5.58 -6.50
CA GLU A 43 -7.72 -6.77 -7.24
C GLU A 43 -9.21 -7.05 -7.00
N ILE A 44 -9.68 -6.97 -5.75
CA ILE A 44 -11.11 -7.12 -5.43
C ILE A 44 -11.95 -6.07 -6.17
N LYS A 45 -11.53 -4.80 -6.18
CA LYS A 45 -12.25 -3.74 -6.90
C LYS A 45 -12.28 -3.97 -8.41
N GLU A 46 -11.23 -4.54 -8.98
CA GLU A 46 -11.20 -4.88 -10.40
C GLU A 46 -12.11 -6.06 -10.74
N ILE A 47 -12.24 -7.04 -9.84
CA ILE A 47 -13.22 -8.13 -9.93
C ILE A 47 -14.64 -7.56 -9.86
N GLU A 48 -14.92 -6.68 -8.89
CA GLU A 48 -16.23 -6.00 -8.75
C GLU A 48 -16.57 -5.16 -9.99
N ALA A 49 -15.58 -4.52 -10.61
CA ALA A 49 -15.74 -3.77 -11.85
C ALA A 49 -15.85 -4.67 -13.10
N GLY A 50 -15.80 -6.00 -12.96
CA GLY A 50 -15.87 -6.96 -14.06
C GLY A 50 -14.63 -7.00 -14.96
N LYS A 51 -13.53 -6.37 -14.55
CA LYS A 51 -12.27 -6.30 -15.31
C LYS A 51 -11.40 -7.54 -15.14
N GLN A 52 -11.57 -8.25 -14.02
CA GLN A 52 -10.85 -9.49 -13.71
C GLN A 52 -11.80 -10.61 -13.31
N LYS A 53 -11.42 -11.86 -13.61
CA LYS A 53 -12.20 -13.03 -13.22
C LYS A 53 -12.07 -13.27 -11.71
N PRO A 54 -13.18 -13.52 -11.00
CA PRO A 54 -13.13 -13.81 -9.58
C PRO A 54 -12.30 -15.07 -9.32
N ARG A 55 -11.30 -14.95 -8.45
CA ARG A 55 -10.57 -16.08 -7.85
C ARG A 55 -11.03 -16.24 -6.41
N SER A 56 -10.79 -17.42 -5.81
CA SER A 56 -11.28 -17.64 -4.45
C SER A 56 -10.60 -16.67 -3.47
N MET A 57 -11.39 -15.99 -2.63
CA MET A 57 -10.89 -15.12 -1.56
C MET A 57 -9.89 -15.85 -0.63
N LYS A 58 -10.04 -17.17 -0.52
CA LYS A 58 -9.20 -18.06 0.30
C LYS A 58 -7.82 -18.35 -0.32
N ALA A 59 -7.64 -18.08 -1.61
CA ALA A 59 -6.34 -18.14 -2.30
C ALA A 59 -5.61 -16.82 -2.11
N LEU A 60 -6.32 -15.71 -2.32
CA LEU A 60 -5.82 -14.35 -2.16
C LEU A 60 -5.31 -14.08 -0.72
N LEU A 61 -6.04 -14.52 0.30
CA LEU A 61 -5.63 -14.42 1.70
C LEU A 61 -4.46 -15.35 2.10
N ARG A 62 -4.09 -16.32 1.27
CA ARG A 62 -2.93 -17.21 1.54
C ARG A 62 -1.62 -16.68 0.96
N GLU A 63 -1.70 -15.70 0.08
CA GLU A 63 -0.56 -15.07 -0.58
C GLU A 63 -0.03 -13.85 0.18
N LEU A 64 -0.74 -13.43 1.24
CA LEU A 64 -0.39 -12.39 2.22
C LEU A 64 0.32 -12.99 3.45
#